data_AF-A0A975I5R7-F1
#
_entry.id   AF-A0A975I5R7-F1
#
_cell.length_a   1.000
_cell.length_b   1.000
_cell.length_c   1.000
_cell.angle_alpha   90.00
_cell.angle_beta   90.00
_cell.angle_gamma   90.00
#
_symmetry.space_group_name_H-M   'P 1'
#
loop_
_entity.id
_entity.type
_entity.pdbx_description
1 polymer ?
#
loop_
_entity_poly.entity_id
_entity_poly.type
_entity_poly.pdbx_seq_one_letter_code
_entity_poly.pdbx_strand_id
1 'polypeptide(L)'
;MSFRDWLPITPRNRIALCLALASLVMFVAWNCLPYYEMEGVPSEGIVATAAWPEFFSPDNYVYVFQSPDIEGFLNVTASLGLILGGLVVLLTVPLWQILHASNYIRLPLAVLNLLGGAVISWHLFDSAMDDPAPYWIITIALMALSLFGVSAAFFLFRNELALRNARASGMR
;
A
#
# COMPACT_ATOMS: atom_id res chain seq x y z
N MET A 1 22.02 -18.57 0.64
CA MET A 1 22.16 -17.14 0.97
C MET A 1 21.78 -16.97 2.43
N SER A 2 22.62 -16.39 3.29
CA SER A 2 22.28 -16.22 4.71
C SER A 2 21.26 -15.08 4.87
N PHE A 3 20.38 -15.14 5.88
CA PHE A 3 19.47 -14.04 6.23
C PHE A 3 20.23 -12.71 6.43
N ARG A 4 21.46 -12.79 6.95
CA ARG A 4 22.35 -11.64 7.14
C ARG A 4 22.81 -10.99 5.83
N ASP A 5 22.84 -11.75 4.73
CA ASP A 5 23.20 -11.25 3.39
C ASP A 5 21.99 -10.60 2.70
N TRP A 6 20.78 -11.00 3.13
CA TRP A 6 19.53 -10.38 2.69
C TRP A 6 19.28 -9.01 3.34
N LEU A 7 19.92 -8.69 4.47
CA LEU A 7 19.72 -7.40 5.14
C LEU A 7 20.57 -6.27 4.51
N PRO A 8 20.14 -5.00 4.64
CA PRO A 8 20.92 -3.86 4.17
C PRO A 8 22.19 -3.61 4.98
N ILE A 9 23.25 -3.19 4.29
CA ILE A 9 24.54 -2.93 4.91
C ILE A 9 24.51 -1.58 5.64
N THR A 10 23.99 -0.53 4.97
CA THR A 10 23.99 0.84 5.47
C THR A 10 22.84 1.10 6.43
N PRO A 11 23.03 1.97 7.45
CA PRO A 11 21.97 2.32 8.39
C PRO A 11 20.77 2.97 7.68
N ARG A 12 21.02 3.75 6.61
CA ARG A 12 19.97 4.39 5.81
C ARG A 12 19.02 3.37 5.18
N ASN A 13 19.56 2.32 4.55
CA ASN A 13 18.70 1.29 3.95
C ASN A 13 18.03 0.39 5.01
N ARG A 14 18.62 0.23 6.19
CA ARG A 14 17.94 -0.44 7.31
C ARG A 14 16.72 0.36 7.77
N ILE A 15 16.85 1.68 7.91
CA ILE A 15 15.72 2.57 8.21
C ILE A 15 14.65 2.47 7.12
N ALA A 16 15.06 2.51 5.84
CA ALA A 16 14.13 2.34 4.72
C ALA A 16 13.37 1.00 4.79
N LEU A 17 14.07 -0.09 5.09
CA LEU A 17 13.46 -1.41 5.21
C LEU A 17 12.54 -1.52 6.44
N CYS A 18 12.92 -0.93 7.58
CA CYS A 18 12.05 -0.85 8.75
C CYS A 18 10.78 -0.05 8.46
N LEU A 19 10.88 1.06 7.72
CA LEU A 19 9.71 1.83 7.28
C LEU A 19 8.82 0.99 6.37
N ALA A 20 9.38 0.30 5.38
CA ALA A 20 8.62 -0.59 4.50
C ALA A 20 7.90 -1.72 5.29
N LEU A 21 8.57 -2.31 6.29
CA LEU A 21 7.96 -3.31 7.17
C LEU A 21 6.85 -2.73 8.03
N ALA A 22 7.04 -1.55 8.62
CA ALA A 22 6.01 -0.87 9.40
C ALA A 22 4.79 -0.53 8.53
N SER A 23 5.02 -0.04 7.30
CA SER A 23 3.96 0.21 6.34
C SER A 23 3.22 -1.05 5.91
N LEU A 24 3.92 -2.18 5.76
CA LEU A 24 3.29 -3.48 5.50
C LEU A 24 2.40 -3.92 6.67
N VAL A 25 2.86 -3.75 7.91
CA VAL A 25 2.05 -4.05 9.10
C VAL A 25 0.81 -3.16 9.15
N MET A 26 0.96 -1.86 8.89
CA MET A 26 -0.17 -0.93 8.82
C MET A 26 -1.14 -1.32 7.70
N PHE A 27 -0.61 -1.72 6.54
CA PHE A 27 -1.41 -2.20 5.40
C PHE A 27 -2.28 -3.40 5.78
N VAL A 28 -1.68 -4.42 6.39
CA VAL A 28 -2.42 -5.57 6.88
C VAL A 28 -3.43 -5.15 7.96
N ALA A 29 -3.03 -4.28 8.89
CA ALA A 29 -3.88 -3.84 9.98
C ALA A 29 -5.14 -3.10 9.50
N TRP A 30 -5.05 -2.23 8.49
CA TRP A 30 -6.23 -1.53 7.99
C TRP A 30 -7.08 -2.39 7.04
N ASN A 31 -6.50 -3.36 6.32
CA ASN A 31 -7.28 -4.33 5.55
C ASN A 31 -8.05 -5.30 6.46
N CYS A 32 -7.48 -5.63 7.62
CA CYS A 32 -8.07 -6.53 8.60
C CYS A 32 -8.83 -5.81 9.72
N LEU A 33 -8.97 -4.47 9.66
CA LEU A 33 -9.77 -3.73 10.63
C LEU A 33 -11.24 -4.05 10.35
N PRO A 34 -11.96 -4.76 11.26
CA PRO A 34 -13.32 -5.17 10.97
C PRO A 34 -14.25 -3.96 10.94
N TYR A 35 -15.22 -3.98 10.03
CA TYR A 35 -16.37 -3.09 10.03
C TYR A 35 -17.26 -3.49 11.21
N TYR A 36 -16.88 -3.19 12.46
CA TYR A 36 -17.67 -3.57 13.63
C TYR A 36 -18.99 -2.81 13.69
N GLU A 37 -19.95 -3.19 12.85
CA GLU A 37 -21.37 -2.96 13.08
C GLU A 37 -21.98 -4.16 13.81
N MET A 38 -23.02 -3.80 14.55
CA MET A 38 -23.73 -4.64 15.50
C MET A 38 -24.30 -5.89 14.83
N GLU A 39 -24.36 -6.98 15.60
CA GLU A 39 -25.12 -8.20 15.29
C GLU A 39 -24.55 -9.15 14.20
N GLY A 40 -23.54 -9.92 14.58
CA GLY A 40 -23.50 -11.36 14.26
C GLY A 40 -23.12 -11.80 12.84
N VAL A 41 -22.87 -10.89 11.91
CA VAL A 41 -22.36 -11.23 10.57
C VAL A 41 -20.89 -10.82 10.47
N PRO A 42 -19.97 -11.67 9.97
CA PRO A 42 -18.59 -11.27 9.74
C PRO A 42 -18.57 -10.22 8.62
N SER A 43 -18.51 -8.96 9.00
CA SER A 43 -18.48 -7.83 8.08
C SER A 43 -17.06 -7.56 7.61
N GLU A 44 -16.94 -7.49 6.30
CA GLU A 44 -15.70 -7.33 5.55
C GLU A 44 -15.03 -5.98 5.87
N GLY A 45 -13.73 -5.84 5.58
CA GLY A 45 -13.00 -4.62 5.91
C GLY A 45 -13.54 -3.39 5.16
N ILE A 46 -13.64 -2.24 5.85
CA ILE A 46 -14.20 -0.95 5.35
C ILE A 46 -13.71 -0.59 3.95
N VAL A 47 -12.43 -0.82 3.67
CA VAL A 47 -11.83 -0.47 2.39
C VAL A 47 -12.15 -1.50 1.31
N ALA A 48 -12.27 -2.78 1.68
CA ALA A 48 -12.63 -3.84 0.76
C ALA A 48 -14.10 -3.70 0.32
N THR A 49 -15.01 -3.32 1.23
CA THR A 49 -16.40 -3.03 0.90
C THR A 49 -16.57 -1.73 0.12
N ALA A 50 -15.85 -0.66 0.49
CA ALA A 50 -15.95 0.62 -0.21
C ALA A 50 -15.31 0.59 -1.61
N ALA A 51 -14.18 -0.10 -1.77
CA ALA A 51 -13.44 -0.11 -3.03
C ALA A 51 -13.61 -1.38 -3.86
N TRP A 52 -14.21 -2.44 -3.31
CA TRP A 52 -14.50 -3.67 -4.04
C TRP A 52 -15.84 -4.29 -3.63
N PRO A 53 -16.94 -3.52 -3.69
CA PRO A 53 -18.27 -4.02 -3.34
C PRO A 53 -18.68 -5.25 -4.18
N GLU A 54 -18.09 -5.43 -5.36
CA GLU A 54 -18.41 -6.53 -6.27
C GLU A 54 -17.77 -7.87 -5.90
N PHE A 55 -16.74 -7.88 -5.03
CA PHE A 55 -16.14 -9.12 -4.52
C PHE A 55 -17.08 -9.83 -3.54
N PHE A 56 -17.96 -9.05 -2.91
CA PHE A 56 -18.83 -9.47 -1.82
C PHE A 56 -20.30 -9.50 -2.24
N SER A 57 -20.68 -8.71 -3.25
CA SER A 57 -21.97 -8.80 -3.93
C SER A 57 -21.76 -8.88 -5.45
N PRO A 58 -21.79 -10.09 -6.04
CA PRO A 58 -21.59 -10.29 -7.48
C PRO A 58 -22.58 -9.52 -8.36
N ASP A 59 -23.76 -9.20 -7.83
CA ASP A 59 -24.79 -8.42 -8.51
C ASP A 59 -24.37 -6.95 -8.72
N ASN A 60 -23.48 -6.41 -7.88
CA ASN A 60 -22.90 -5.07 -8.05
C ASN A 60 -21.89 -4.98 -9.21
N TYR A 61 -21.33 -6.11 -9.65
CA TYR A 61 -20.46 -6.19 -10.83
C TYR A 61 -21.17 -5.73 -12.10
N VAL A 62 -22.48 -5.96 -12.18
CA VAL A 62 -23.27 -5.54 -13.33
C VAL A 62 -23.53 -4.03 -13.30
N TYR A 63 -23.69 -3.42 -12.13
CA TYR A 63 -23.98 -1.98 -12.00
C TYR A 63 -22.76 -1.09 -12.26
N VAL A 64 -21.57 -1.46 -11.78
CA VAL A 64 -20.34 -0.66 -11.93
C VAL A 64 -19.87 -0.58 -13.39
N PHE A 65 -20.17 -1.58 -14.22
CA PHE A 65 -19.83 -1.60 -15.64
C PHE A 65 -20.98 -1.18 -16.59
N GLN A 66 -22.20 -0.97 -16.08
CA GLN A 66 -23.35 -0.59 -16.90
C GLN A 66 -23.69 0.90 -16.89
N SER A 67 -23.26 1.68 -15.87
CA SER A 67 -23.45 3.13 -15.87
C SER A 67 -22.23 3.85 -16.46
N PRO A 68 -22.36 4.60 -17.58
CA PRO A 68 -21.29 5.42 -18.13
C PRO A 68 -21.19 6.77 -17.38
N ASP A 69 -21.38 6.76 -16.06
CA ASP A 69 -21.35 7.95 -15.22
C ASP A 69 -19.99 8.11 -14.53
N ILE A 70 -19.73 9.35 -14.09
CA ILE A 70 -18.47 9.76 -13.48
C ILE A 70 -18.21 8.97 -12.18
N GLU A 71 -19.27 8.61 -11.45
CA GLU A 71 -19.19 7.83 -10.22
C GLU A 71 -18.71 6.40 -10.47
N GLY A 72 -19.24 5.69 -11.48
CA GLY A 72 -18.75 4.37 -11.87
C GLY A 72 -17.26 4.38 -12.26
N PHE A 73 -16.82 5.40 -13.01
CA PHE A 73 -15.41 5.58 -13.37
C PHE A 73 -14.50 5.81 -12.15
N LEU A 74 -14.95 6.62 -11.19
CA LEU A 74 -14.20 6.91 -9.96
C LEU A 74 -14.06 5.66 -9.09
N ASN A 75 -15.13 4.85 -8.97
CA ASN A 75 -15.09 3.59 -8.23
C ASN A 75 -14.07 2.62 -8.85
N VAL A 76 -14.12 2.40 -10.17
CA VAL A 76 -13.15 1.55 -10.87
C VAL A 76 -11.71 2.07 -10.70
N THR A 77 -11.52 3.39 -10.78
CA THR A 77 -10.21 4.02 -10.60
C THR A 77 -9.69 3.86 -9.17
N ALA A 78 -10.56 3.97 -8.17
CA ALA A 78 -10.23 3.74 -6.77
C ALA A 78 -9.84 2.27 -6.54
N SER A 79 -10.59 1.30 -7.08
CA SER A 79 -10.27 -0.14 -7.00
C SER A 79 -8.90 -0.45 -7.62
N LEU A 80 -8.65 0.06 -8.83
CA LEU A 80 -7.36 -0.10 -9.51
C LEU A 80 -6.22 0.55 -8.73
N GLY A 81 -6.44 1.75 -8.20
CA GLY A 81 -5.49 2.44 -7.33
C GLY A 81 -5.15 1.62 -6.09
N LEU A 82 -6.15 0.95 -5.50
CA LEU A 82 -6.01 0.12 -4.30
C LEU A 82 -5.21 -1.15 -4.56
N ILE A 83 -5.51 -1.83 -5.68
CA ILE A 83 -4.74 -3.00 -6.13
C ILE A 83 -3.29 -2.61 -6.37
N LEU A 84 -3.08 -1.54 -7.14
CA LEU A 84 -1.73 -1.11 -7.49
C LEU A 84 -0.96 -0.62 -6.26
N GLY A 85 -1.57 0.17 -5.39
CA GLY A 85 -0.99 0.62 -4.12
C GLY A 85 -0.67 -0.56 -3.20
N GLY A 86 -1.60 -1.51 -3.04
CA GLY A 86 -1.40 -2.72 -2.26
C GLY A 86 -0.26 -3.59 -2.79
N LEU A 87 -0.17 -3.76 -4.11
CA LEU A 87 0.95 -4.44 -4.77
C LEU A 87 2.28 -3.74 -4.49
N VAL A 88 2.31 -2.40 -4.54
CA VAL A 88 3.52 -1.64 -4.22
C VAL A 88 3.94 -1.90 -2.76
N VAL A 89 3.03 -1.84 -1.79
CA VAL A 89 3.35 -2.11 -0.38
C VAL A 89 3.84 -3.55 -0.19
N LEU A 90 3.13 -4.54 -0.72
CA LEU A 90 3.45 -5.97 -0.60
C LEU A 90 4.80 -6.31 -1.25
N LEU A 91 5.13 -5.66 -2.36
CA LEU A 91 6.36 -5.94 -3.12
C LEU A 91 7.57 -5.13 -2.63
N THR A 92 7.39 -4.06 -1.84
CA THR A 92 8.51 -3.20 -1.40
C THR A 92 9.52 -3.98 -0.55
N VAL A 93 9.06 -4.82 0.38
CA VAL A 93 9.92 -5.63 1.25
C VAL A 93 10.67 -6.73 0.46
N PRO A 94 10.02 -7.60 -0.33
CA PRO A 94 10.73 -8.64 -1.07
C PRO A 94 11.63 -8.08 -2.17
N LEU A 95 11.23 -6.98 -2.83
CA LEU A 95 12.01 -6.37 -3.93
C LEU A 95 13.03 -5.34 -3.46
N TRP A 96 13.23 -5.16 -2.16
CA TRP A 96 14.12 -4.11 -1.63
C TRP A 96 15.54 -4.15 -2.23
N GLN A 97 16.03 -5.37 -2.56
CA GLN A 97 17.33 -5.58 -3.20
C GLN A 97 17.41 -5.03 -4.63
N ILE A 98 16.30 -5.02 -5.35
CA ILE A 98 16.22 -4.45 -6.70
C ILE A 98 15.99 -2.95 -6.59
N LEU A 99 15.13 -2.54 -5.65
CA LEU A 99 14.76 -1.15 -5.45
C LEU A 99 15.96 -0.29 -5.06
N HIS A 100 16.89 -0.80 -4.23
CA HIS A 100 18.07 -0.02 -3.88
C HIS A 100 18.98 0.29 -5.09
N ALA A 101 18.95 -0.52 -6.14
CA ALA A 101 19.88 -0.40 -7.27
C ALA A 101 19.67 0.86 -8.13
N SER A 102 18.44 1.38 -8.22
CA SER A 102 18.13 2.48 -9.14
C SER A 102 17.07 3.45 -8.63
N ASN A 103 17.31 4.75 -8.79
CA ASN A 103 16.30 5.79 -8.57
C ASN A 103 15.21 5.76 -9.65
N TYR A 104 15.54 5.34 -10.87
CA TYR A 104 14.62 5.33 -12.01
C TYR A 104 13.43 4.40 -11.82
N ILE A 105 13.58 3.35 -11.02
CA ILE A 105 12.49 2.42 -10.66
C ILE A 105 11.71 2.95 -9.46
N ARG A 106 12.41 3.53 -8.48
CA ARG A 106 11.81 3.97 -7.21
C ARG A 106 10.92 5.20 -7.35
N LEU A 107 11.33 6.16 -8.18
CA LEU A 107 10.59 7.41 -8.32
C LEU A 107 9.18 7.19 -8.93
N PRO A 108 9.01 6.44 -10.05
CA PRO A 108 7.68 6.13 -10.57
C PRO A 108 6.81 5.37 -9.56
N LEU A 109 7.38 4.39 -8.84
CA LEU A 109 6.65 3.63 -7.82
C LEU A 109 6.21 4.51 -6.64
N ALA A 110 7.05 5.43 -6.20
CA ALA A 110 6.70 6.38 -5.15
C ALA A 110 5.58 7.33 -5.60
N VAL A 111 5.66 7.85 -6.82
CA VAL A 111 4.64 8.74 -7.39
C VAL A 111 3.32 7.99 -7.56
N LEU A 112 3.34 6.77 -8.10
CA LEU A 112 2.16 5.94 -8.28
C LEU A 112 1.50 5.60 -6.94
N ASN A 113 2.30 5.27 -5.92
CA ASN A 113 1.81 5.00 -4.57
C ASN A 113 1.18 6.25 -3.92
N LEU A 114 1.78 7.44 -4.08
CA LEU A 114 1.23 8.69 -3.55
C LEU A 114 -0.05 9.13 -4.28
N LEU A 115 -0.07 9.07 -5.61
CA LEU A 115 -1.22 9.48 -6.40
C LEU A 115 -2.39 8.50 -6.23
N GLY A 116 -2.13 7.19 -6.34
CA GLY A 116 -3.14 6.17 -6.09
C GLY A 116 -3.67 6.25 -4.67
N GLY A 117 -2.77 6.38 -3.70
CA GLY A 117 -3.10 6.58 -2.30
C GLY A 117 -3.96 7.82 -2.02
N ALA A 118 -3.68 8.94 -2.67
CA ALA A 118 -4.46 10.17 -2.54
C ALA A 118 -5.88 10.01 -3.11
N VAL A 119 -6.03 9.35 -4.26
CA VAL A 119 -7.35 9.07 -4.86
C VAL A 119 -8.18 8.17 -3.95
N ILE A 120 -7.60 7.10 -3.40
CA ILE A 120 -8.28 6.21 -2.45
C ILE A 120 -8.65 6.96 -1.17
N SER A 121 -7.74 7.78 -0.64
CA SER A 121 -7.98 8.57 0.57
C SER A 121 -9.12 9.56 0.39
N TRP A 122 -9.17 10.22 -0.77
CA TRP A 122 -10.28 11.11 -1.11
C TRP A 122 -11.59 10.34 -1.16
N HIS A 123 -11.63 9.24 -1.91
CA HIS A 123 -12.85 8.46 -2.09
C HIS A 123 -13.39 7.91 -0.76
N LEU A 124 -12.52 7.33 0.08
CA LEU A 124 -12.92 6.84 1.40
C LEU A 124 -13.36 7.96 2.34
N PHE A 125 -12.76 9.15 2.24
CA PHE A 125 -13.16 10.30 3.06
C PHE A 125 -14.55 10.81 2.67
N ASP A 126 -14.82 10.88 1.37
CA ASP A 126 -16.11 11.29 0.81
C ASP A 126 -17.21 10.31 1.25
N SER A 127 -17.01 9.00 1.02
CA SER A 127 -17.95 7.95 1.44
C SER A 127 -18.18 7.92 2.96
N ALA A 128 -17.14 8.17 3.76
CA ALA A 128 -17.25 8.20 5.22
C ALA A 128 -17.94 9.47 5.76
N MET A 129 -18.03 10.56 4.98
CA MET A 129 -18.82 11.73 5.36
C MET A 129 -20.32 11.49 5.19
N ASP A 130 -20.71 10.71 4.18
CA ASP A 130 -22.10 10.36 3.91
C ASP A 130 -22.61 9.26 4.85
N ASP A 131 -21.78 8.24 5.14
CA ASP A 131 -22.11 7.16 6.08
C ASP A 131 -20.88 6.76 6.93
N PRO A 132 -20.70 7.35 8.14
CA PRO A 132 -19.48 7.19 8.92
C PRO A 132 -19.41 5.81 9.59
N ALA A 133 -18.75 4.86 8.93
CA ALA A 133 -18.42 3.56 9.49
C ALA A 133 -17.59 3.65 10.80
N PRO A 134 -17.77 2.74 11.77
CA PRO A 134 -16.97 2.74 12.99
C PRO A 134 -15.46 2.74 12.69
N TYR A 135 -14.70 3.59 13.39
CA TYR A 135 -13.23 3.71 13.26
C TYR A 135 -12.69 4.18 11.89
N TRP A 136 -13.53 4.76 11.01
CA TRP A 136 -13.12 5.29 9.70
C TRP A 136 -11.88 6.21 9.76
N ILE A 137 -11.78 7.06 10.80
CA ILE A 137 -10.63 7.94 11.04
C ILE A 137 -9.34 7.13 11.24
N ILE A 138 -9.39 6.04 11.99
CA ILE A 138 -8.24 5.16 12.25
C ILE A 138 -7.80 4.47 10.95
N THR A 139 -8.76 4.00 10.16
CA THR A 139 -8.50 3.38 8.85
C THR A 139 -7.82 4.35 7.89
N ILE A 140 -8.33 5.58 7.76
CA ILE A 140 -7.70 6.62 6.91
C ILE A 140 -6.30 6.96 7.42
N ALA A 141 -6.11 7.09 8.74
CA ALA A 141 -4.80 7.37 9.32
C ALA A 141 -3.78 6.24 9.06
N LEU A 142 -4.17 4.98 9.26
CA LEU A 142 -3.31 3.82 8.97
C LEU A 142 -2.97 3.73 7.48
N MET A 143 -3.94 4.01 6.61
CA MET A 143 -3.71 4.04 5.17
C MET A 143 -2.72 5.15 4.80
N ALA A 144 -2.94 6.38 5.25
CA ALA A 144 -2.02 7.49 5.02
C ALA A 144 -0.60 7.18 5.51
N LEU A 145 -0.45 6.65 6.73
CA LEU A 145 0.85 6.25 7.27
C LEU A 145 1.53 5.14 6.45
N SER A 146 0.75 4.17 5.96
CA SER A 146 1.29 3.12 5.07
C SER A 146 1.82 3.71 3.76
N LEU A 147 1.06 4.62 3.14
CA LEU A 147 1.42 5.27 1.87
C LEU A 147 2.65 6.17 2.02
N PHE A 148 2.68 7.00 3.07
CA PHE A 148 3.82 7.86 3.36
C PHE A 148 5.07 7.05 3.72
N GLY A 149 4.93 5.98 4.52
CA GLY A 149 6.06 5.16 4.93
C GLY A 149 6.71 4.40 3.77
N VAL A 150 5.93 3.84 2.84
CA VAL A 150 6.44 3.21 1.61
C VAL A 150 7.13 4.23 0.70
N SER A 151 6.51 5.40 0.52
CA SER A 151 7.10 6.46 -0.30
C SER A 151 8.42 6.97 0.30
N ALA A 152 8.46 7.17 1.62
CA ALA A 152 9.67 7.53 2.35
C ALA A 152 10.74 6.43 2.23
N ALA A 153 10.37 5.15 2.31
CA ALA A 153 11.29 4.04 2.10
C ALA A 153 11.93 4.10 0.70
N PHE A 154 11.17 4.40 -0.35
CA PHE A 154 11.71 4.58 -1.70
C PHE A 154 12.72 5.74 -1.80
N PHE A 155 12.46 6.88 -1.15
CA PHE A 155 13.43 7.99 -1.12
C PHE A 155 14.68 7.67 -0.28
N LEU A 156 14.51 6.85 0.76
CA LEU A 156 15.60 6.48 1.65
C LEU A 156 16.48 5.35 1.12
N PHE A 157 15.97 4.44 0.28
CA PHE A 157 16.83 3.45 -0.34
C PHE A 157 18.01 4.11 -1.09
N ARG A 158 19.18 3.51 -0.98
CA ARG A 158 20.42 3.97 -1.59
C ARG A 158 21.13 2.78 -2.21
N ASN A 159 21.77 3.01 -3.35
CA ASN A 159 22.53 1.98 -4.03
C ASN A 159 23.67 1.43 -3.15
N GLU A 160 23.62 0.13 -2.89
CA GLU A 160 24.60 -0.64 -2.12
C GLU A 160 25.37 -1.66 -2.97
N LEU A 161 25.18 -1.69 -4.31
CA LEU A 161 25.82 -2.67 -5.20
C LEU A 161 27.34 -2.70 -5.02
N ALA A 162 27.99 -1.54 -4.97
CA ALA A 162 29.44 -1.44 -4.77
C ALA A 162 29.89 -2.03 -3.41
N LEU A 163 29.13 -1.77 -2.33
CA LEU A 163 29.43 -2.30 -1.00
C LEU A 163 29.22 -3.81 -0.92
N ARG A 164 28.18 -4.33 -1.60
CA ARG A 164 27.92 -5.77 -1.70
C ARG A 164 29.01 -6.48 -2.49
N ASN A 165 29.44 -5.89 -3.60
CA ASN A 165 30.53 -6.43 -4.43
C ASN A 165 31.86 -6.44 -3.66
N ALA A 166 32.20 -5.36 -2.95
CA ALA A 166 33.42 -5.29 -2.12
C ALA A 166 33.42 -6.35 -1.00
N ARG A 167 32.26 -6.56 -0.36
CA ARG A 167 32.09 -7.59 0.67
C ARG A 167 32.19 -9.01 0.12
N ALA A 168 31.65 -9.25 -1.08
CA ALA A 168 31.74 -10.54 -1.76
C ALA A 168 33.16 -10.86 -2.23
N SER A 169 33.95 -9.85 -2.59
CA SER A 169 35.35 -10.01 -3.01
C SER A 169 36.34 -10.05 -1.83
N GLY A 170 35.88 -9.96 -0.58
CA GLY A 170 36.76 -9.98 0.60
C GLY A 170 37.67 -8.76 0.74
N MET A 171 37.41 -7.69 -0.02
CA MET A 171 38.16 -6.43 0.09
C MET A 171 37.60 -5.66 1.29
N ARG A 172 38.44 -5.48 2.32
CA ARG A 172 38.13 -4.69 3.52
C ARG A 172 38.32 -3.21 3.26
#